data_AF-A0A4R4M9L3-F1
#
_entry.id   AF-A0A4R4M9L3-F1
#
_cell.length_a   1.000
_cell.length_b   1.000
_cell.length_c   1.000
_cell.angle_alpha   90.00
_cell.angle_beta   90.00
_cell.angle_gamma   90.00
#
_symmetry.space_group_name_H-M   'P 1'
#
loop_
_entity.id
_entity.type
_entity.pdbx_description
1 polymer ?
#
loop_
_entity_poly.entity_id
_entity_poly.type
_entity_poly.pdbx_seq_one_letter_code
_entity_poly.pdbx_strand_id
1 'polypeptide(L)'
;MPRPSVELRFDLAAVLRLAEDAAAANEHTTRWEPGPALSHPGFEVDAGPCLILVRDDGVYLMSTDKNAPRDTEGRVPLCYASGFDPRCGDWWSRWNRTGLPGDDFAEYLELVESGLLDDLRVAAERGYHWFVITLGEEVLSLNFERGFPPKPNNQASLDE
;
A
#
# COMPACT_ATOMS: atom_id res chain seq x y z
N MET A 1 9.22 -20.63 18.04
CA MET A 1 9.24 -20.03 16.68
C MET A 1 9.01 -18.54 16.84
N PRO A 2 9.72 -17.67 16.11
CA PRO A 2 9.29 -16.27 15.99
C PRO A 2 7.86 -16.24 15.43
N ARG A 3 7.04 -15.30 15.89
CA ARG A 3 5.68 -15.12 15.34
C ARG A 3 5.80 -14.64 13.88
N PRO A 4 4.97 -15.14 12.97
CA PRO A 4 4.93 -14.65 11.59
C PRO A 4 4.77 -13.13 11.53
N SER A 5 5.66 -12.48 10.79
CA SER A 5 5.60 -11.03 10.56
C SER A 5 6.42 -10.61 9.35
N VAL A 6 6.13 -9.40 8.85
CA VAL A 6 6.84 -8.75 7.76
C VAL A 6 6.92 -7.25 7.96
N GLU A 7 8.03 -6.64 7.56
CA GLU A 7 8.18 -5.19 7.44
C GLU A 7 8.05 -4.80 5.96
N LEU A 8 6.95 -4.13 5.63
CA LEU A 8 6.65 -3.64 4.30
C LEU A 8 7.08 -2.19 4.20
N ARG A 9 8.03 -1.90 3.30
CA ARG A 9 8.58 -0.55 3.10
C ARG A 9 8.04 0.05 1.81
N PHE A 10 7.40 1.20 1.90
CA PHE A 10 6.77 1.92 0.80
C PHE A 10 7.42 3.29 0.61
N ASP A 11 7.62 3.71 -0.63
CA ASP A 11 8.13 5.06 -0.94
C ASP A 11 7.19 6.11 -0.34
N LEU A 12 7.66 6.87 0.65
CA LEU A 12 6.82 7.79 1.42
C LEU A 12 6.20 8.87 0.53
N ALA A 13 6.92 9.33 -0.50
CA ALA A 13 6.39 10.36 -1.40
C ALA A 13 5.26 9.80 -2.27
N ALA A 14 5.35 8.55 -2.71
CA ALA A 14 4.26 7.87 -3.41
C ALA A 14 3.05 7.61 -2.50
N VAL A 15 3.29 7.15 -1.27
CA VAL A 15 2.23 6.95 -0.28
C VAL A 15 1.51 8.25 0.06
N LEU A 16 2.24 9.33 0.29
CA LEU A 16 1.64 10.63 0.60
C LEU A 16 0.76 11.13 -0.54
N ARG A 17 1.16 10.95 -1.81
CA ARG A 17 0.31 11.30 -2.96
C ARG A 17 -1.01 10.52 -2.94
N LEU A 18 -0.95 9.19 -2.74
CA LEU A 18 -2.16 8.37 -2.65
C LEU A 18 -3.06 8.80 -1.48
N ALA A 19 -2.48 9.16 -0.34
CA ALA A 19 -3.21 9.60 0.83
C ALA A 19 -3.88 10.96 0.62
N GLU A 20 -3.19 11.91 -0.04
CA GLU A 20 -3.77 13.20 -0.39
C GLU A 20 -4.89 13.07 -1.44
N ASP A 21 -4.72 12.20 -2.42
CA ASP A 21 -5.75 11.87 -3.41
C ASP A 21 -6.99 11.29 -2.70
N ALA A 22 -6.80 10.31 -1.80
CA ALA A 22 -7.89 9.73 -1.02
C ALA A 22 -8.61 10.79 -0.17
N ALA A 23 -7.87 11.68 0.50
CA ALA A 23 -8.45 12.72 1.35
C ALA A 23 -9.21 13.80 0.56
N ALA A 24 -8.80 14.08 -0.68
CA ALA A 24 -9.42 15.07 -1.55
C ALA A 24 -10.60 14.51 -2.37
N ALA A 25 -10.77 13.19 -2.41
CA ALA A 25 -11.81 12.55 -3.19
C ALA A 25 -13.22 12.85 -2.66
N ASN A 26 -14.15 13.06 -3.59
CA ASN A 26 -15.57 13.25 -3.26
C ASN A 26 -16.35 11.93 -3.20
N GLU A 27 -15.79 10.85 -3.76
CA GLU A 27 -16.36 9.52 -3.74
C GLU A 27 -15.25 8.51 -3.46
N HIS A 28 -15.53 7.59 -2.54
CA HIS A 28 -14.58 6.57 -2.13
C HIS A 28 -15.05 5.18 -2.55
N THR A 29 -14.11 4.36 -2.98
CA THR A 29 -14.29 2.94 -3.24
C THR A 29 -14.36 2.22 -1.90
N THR A 30 -15.46 1.52 -1.66
CA THR A 30 -15.70 0.78 -0.43
C THR A 30 -15.03 -0.60 -0.40
N ARG A 31 -14.43 -1.03 -1.53
CA ARG A 31 -13.84 -2.37 -1.71
C ARG A 31 -12.67 -2.39 -2.70
N TRP A 32 -11.58 -3.07 -2.33
CA TRP A 32 -10.63 -3.61 -3.31
C TRP A 32 -11.29 -4.73 -4.13
N GLU A 33 -11.30 -4.63 -5.46
CA GLU A 33 -11.77 -5.68 -6.37
C GLU A 33 -10.59 -6.58 -6.81
N PRO A 34 -10.72 -7.92 -6.79
CA PRO A 34 -11.94 -8.70 -6.63
C PRO A 34 -12.15 -9.21 -5.18
N GLY A 35 -12.33 -8.34 -4.18
CA GLY A 35 -12.53 -8.70 -2.76
C GLY A 35 -13.81 -9.50 -2.40
N PRO A 36 -14.45 -9.27 -1.25
CA PRO A 36 -15.61 -10.07 -0.83
C PRO A 36 -16.88 -9.82 -1.67
N ALA A 37 -17.76 -10.83 -1.79
CA ALA A 37 -19.02 -10.72 -2.56
C ALA A 37 -19.92 -9.56 -2.07
N LEU A 38 -20.78 -9.03 -2.96
CA LEU A 38 -21.71 -7.93 -2.65
C LEU A 38 -22.65 -8.21 -1.46
N SER A 39 -22.83 -9.48 -1.10
CA SER A 39 -23.65 -9.91 0.03
C SER A 39 -22.89 -9.94 1.37
N HIS A 40 -21.62 -9.54 1.41
CA HIS A 40 -20.83 -9.54 2.64
C HIS A 40 -21.34 -8.43 3.59
N PRO A 41 -21.61 -8.73 4.88
CA PRO A 41 -22.00 -7.71 5.86
C PRO A 41 -20.98 -6.55 5.87
N GLY A 42 -21.47 -5.32 5.80
CA GLY A 42 -20.60 -4.13 5.70
C GLY A 42 -20.32 -3.65 4.28
N PHE A 43 -20.86 -4.30 3.24
CA PHE A 43 -20.72 -3.87 1.84
C PHE A 43 -21.15 -2.41 1.57
N GLU A 44 -22.18 -1.94 2.27
CA GLU A 44 -22.73 -0.58 2.12
C GLU A 44 -21.94 0.47 2.91
N VAL A 45 -20.95 0.06 3.71
CA VAL A 45 -20.17 0.98 4.53
C VAL A 45 -19.16 1.69 3.65
N ASP A 46 -19.25 3.02 3.62
CA ASP A 46 -18.23 3.84 3.01
C ASP A 46 -16.95 3.79 3.84
N ALA A 47 -15.85 3.36 3.21
CA ALA A 47 -14.54 3.36 3.86
C ALA A 47 -14.02 4.78 4.09
N GLY A 48 -14.55 5.77 3.36
CA GLY A 48 -14.08 7.15 3.41
C GLY A 48 -12.61 7.28 2.97
N PRO A 49 -11.90 8.32 3.42
CA PRO A 49 -10.51 8.56 3.03
C PRO A 49 -9.57 7.58 3.74
N CYS A 50 -9.18 6.52 3.01
CA CYS A 50 -8.25 5.51 3.49
C CYS A 50 -7.14 5.25 2.46
N LEU A 51 -6.02 4.72 2.96
CA LEU A 51 -5.16 3.85 2.14
C LEU A 51 -5.59 2.41 2.35
N ILE A 52 -5.62 1.62 1.28
CA ILE A 52 -5.89 0.19 1.34
C ILE A 52 -4.56 -0.55 1.17
N LEU A 53 -4.13 -1.26 2.20
CA LEU A 53 -3.03 -2.24 2.12
C LEU A 53 -3.59 -3.53 1.55
N VAL A 54 -3.13 -3.88 0.36
CA VAL A 54 -3.58 -5.07 -0.36
C VAL A 54 -2.44 -6.07 -0.47
N ARG A 55 -2.79 -7.34 -0.32
CA ARG A 55 -1.99 -8.45 -0.80
C ARG A 55 -2.82 -9.25 -1.79
N ASP A 56 -2.30 -9.39 -3.00
CA ASP A 56 -2.88 -10.14 -4.13
C ASP A 56 -1.74 -10.61 -5.07
N ASP A 57 -1.62 -10.12 -6.31
CA ASP A 57 -0.40 -10.18 -7.12
C ASP A 57 0.62 -9.12 -6.67
N GLY A 58 1.22 -9.38 -5.52
CA GLY A 58 2.16 -8.49 -4.84
C GLY A 58 1.63 -8.00 -3.50
N VAL A 59 2.29 -6.98 -2.96
CA VAL A 59 1.84 -6.26 -1.75
C VAL A 59 1.98 -4.77 -1.99
N TYR A 60 0.88 -4.03 -1.91
CA TYR A 60 0.85 -2.61 -2.28
C TYR A 60 -0.16 -1.80 -1.47
N LEU A 61 -0.02 -0.48 -1.55
CA LEU A 61 -1.00 0.49 -1.09
C LEU A 61 -1.74 1.08 -2.28
N MET A 62 -3.03 1.33 -2.11
CA MET A 62 -3.85 2.08 -3.06
C MET A 62 -4.76 3.09 -2.35
N SER A 63 -5.19 4.12 -3.08
CA SER A 63 -6.13 5.11 -2.58
C SER A 63 -7.57 4.58 -2.63
N THR A 64 -8.42 5.00 -1.70
CA THR A 64 -9.87 4.81 -1.84
C THR A 64 -10.51 5.77 -2.85
N ASP A 65 -9.81 6.73 -3.45
CA ASP A 65 -10.39 7.60 -4.47
C ASP A 65 -10.92 6.80 -5.67
N LYS A 66 -12.25 6.81 -5.84
CA LYS A 66 -12.94 6.10 -6.92
C LYS A 66 -12.63 6.68 -8.31
N ASN A 67 -12.26 7.95 -8.36
CA ASN A 67 -11.96 8.69 -9.58
C ASN A 67 -10.46 8.94 -9.76
N ALA A 68 -9.61 8.20 -9.03
CA ALA A 68 -8.17 8.36 -9.09
C ALA A 68 -7.68 8.34 -10.56
N PRO A 69 -6.83 9.29 -10.96
CA PRO A 69 -6.38 9.41 -12.33
C PRO A 69 -5.62 8.14 -12.73
N ARG A 70 -6.17 7.42 -13.70
CA ARG A 70 -5.58 6.19 -14.20
C ARG A 70 -4.33 6.48 -15.02
N ASP A 71 -3.37 5.57 -14.97
CA ASP A 71 -2.18 5.64 -15.83
C ASP A 71 -2.52 5.44 -17.31
N THR A 72 -1.51 5.52 -18.18
CA THR A 72 -1.67 5.34 -19.63
C THR A 72 -2.19 3.96 -20.03
N GLU A 73 -2.10 2.97 -19.13
CA GLU A 73 -2.61 1.61 -19.32
C GLU A 73 -4.01 1.44 -18.67
N GLY A 74 -4.60 2.50 -18.14
CA GLY A 74 -5.90 2.49 -17.49
C GLY A 74 -5.88 1.92 -16.06
N ARG A 75 -4.71 1.73 -15.46
CA ARG A 75 -4.58 1.19 -14.11
C ARG A 75 -4.72 2.29 -13.07
N VAL A 76 -5.30 1.94 -11.92
CA VAL A 76 -5.35 2.84 -10.78
C VAL A 76 -3.94 3.05 -10.20
N PRO A 77 -3.63 4.22 -9.63
CA PRO A 77 -2.34 4.44 -8.96
C PRO A 77 -2.13 3.48 -7.78
N LEU A 78 -0.98 2.80 -7.76
CA LEU A 78 -0.58 1.87 -6.70
C LEU A 78 0.84 2.19 -6.22
N CYS A 79 1.14 1.88 -4.96
CA CYS A 79 2.49 1.91 -4.40
C CYS A 79 2.87 0.53 -3.85
N TYR A 80 3.68 -0.23 -4.60
CA TYR A 80 4.18 -1.53 -4.13
C TYR A 80 5.17 -1.39 -2.98
N ALA A 81 5.08 -2.31 -2.02
CA ALA A 81 6.13 -2.48 -1.02
C ALA A 81 7.43 -2.92 -1.72
N SER A 82 8.55 -2.42 -1.25
CA SER A 82 9.87 -2.71 -1.81
C SER A 82 10.15 -4.21 -1.83
N GLY A 83 10.30 -4.76 -3.04
CA GLY A 83 10.53 -6.19 -3.28
C GLY A 83 9.28 -7.06 -3.28
N PHE A 84 8.09 -6.44 -3.27
CA PHE A 84 6.80 -7.11 -3.43
C PHE A 84 6.04 -6.69 -4.69
N ASP A 85 6.73 -6.03 -5.63
CA ASP A 85 6.20 -5.74 -6.97
C ASP A 85 6.33 -7.00 -7.86
N PRO A 86 5.23 -7.51 -8.44
CA PRO A 86 5.25 -8.72 -9.26
C PRO A 86 6.09 -8.60 -10.53
N ARG A 87 6.37 -7.36 -10.96
CA ARG A 87 7.23 -7.09 -12.13
C ARG A 87 8.71 -7.21 -11.79
N CYS A 88 9.05 -7.19 -10.49
CA CYS A 88 10.43 -7.09 -10.01
C CYS A 88 10.78 -8.23 -9.05
N GLY A 89 11.01 -9.42 -9.60
CA GLY A 89 11.58 -10.56 -8.88
C GLY A 89 10.56 -11.49 -8.22
N ASP A 90 11.04 -12.35 -7.31
CA ASP A 90 10.24 -13.42 -6.68
C ASP A 90 9.59 -12.94 -5.38
N TRP A 91 8.58 -12.09 -5.51
CA TRP A 91 7.81 -11.56 -4.37
C TRP A 91 7.07 -12.67 -3.62
N TRP A 92 6.58 -13.69 -4.33
CA TRP A 92 5.80 -14.79 -3.74
C TRP A 92 6.64 -15.59 -2.74
N SER A 93 7.87 -15.97 -3.11
CA SER A 93 8.78 -16.63 -2.17
C SER A 93 9.17 -15.74 -1.00
N ARG A 94 9.27 -14.42 -1.18
CA ARG A 94 9.50 -13.49 -0.08
C ARG A 94 8.34 -13.49 0.89
N TRP A 95 7.10 -13.43 0.39
CA TRP A 95 5.89 -13.51 1.22
C TRP A 95 5.82 -14.83 1.99
N ASN A 96 6.03 -15.97 1.33
CA ASN A 96 5.97 -17.28 1.99
C ASN A 96 6.97 -17.44 3.13
N ARG A 97 8.13 -16.77 3.07
CA ARG A 97 9.14 -16.79 4.14
C ARG A 97 8.72 -16.03 5.39
N THR A 98 7.71 -15.16 5.31
CA THR A 98 7.16 -14.43 6.46
C THR A 98 6.36 -15.33 7.39
N GLY A 99 5.81 -16.44 6.85
CA GLY A 99 4.90 -17.34 7.56
C GLY A 99 3.47 -16.80 7.70
N LEU A 100 3.15 -15.63 7.13
CA LEU A 100 1.80 -15.08 7.12
C LEU A 100 0.89 -15.85 6.14
N PRO A 101 -0.45 -15.79 6.32
CA PRO A 101 -1.41 -16.41 5.42
C PRO A 101 -1.16 -16.04 3.96
N GLY A 102 -1.36 -17.02 3.08
CA GLY A 102 -1.18 -16.88 1.64
C GLY A 102 -2.44 -16.45 0.88
N ASP A 103 -3.50 -16.09 1.60
CA ASP A 103 -4.77 -15.65 1.03
C ASP A 103 -4.74 -14.15 0.70
N ASP A 104 -5.58 -13.75 -0.25
CA ASP A 104 -5.73 -12.34 -0.62
C ASP A 104 -6.42 -11.58 0.52
N PHE A 105 -5.93 -10.39 0.83
CA PHE A 105 -6.53 -9.54 1.86
C PHE A 105 -6.42 -8.06 1.51
N ALA A 106 -7.25 -7.27 2.20
CA ALA A 106 -7.21 -5.82 2.17
C ALA A 106 -7.42 -5.27 3.59
N GLU A 107 -6.49 -4.45 4.06
CA GLU A 107 -6.58 -3.71 5.32
C GLU A 107 -6.74 -2.21 5.04
N TYR A 108 -7.67 -1.55 5.72
CA TYR A 108 -7.97 -0.13 5.52
C TYR A 108 -7.29 0.71 6.59
N LEU A 109 -6.43 1.62 6.15
CA LEU A 109 -5.74 2.59 6.99
C LEU A 109 -6.47 3.92 6.88
N GLU A 110 -7.32 4.20 7.86
CA GLU A 110 -8.05 5.47 7.94
C GLU A 110 -7.05 6.64 8.03
N LEU A 111 -7.29 7.71 7.26
CA LEU A 111 -6.32 8.80 7.09
C LEU A 111 -6.56 10.02 7.97
N VAL A 112 -7.82 10.39 8.23
CA VAL A 112 -8.19 11.70 8.77
C VAL A 112 -8.43 11.63 10.27
N GLU A 113 -9.34 10.76 10.71
CA GLU A 113 -9.67 10.61 12.13
C GLU A 113 -8.53 10.01 12.95
N SER A 114 -7.69 9.17 12.34
CA SER A 114 -6.51 8.54 12.92
C SER A 114 -5.32 9.50 13.04
N GLY A 115 -5.31 10.60 12.26
CA GLY A 115 -4.19 11.52 12.13
C GLY A 115 -3.07 11.04 11.18
N LEU A 116 -3.23 9.88 10.53
CA LEU A 116 -2.19 9.30 9.67
C LEU A 116 -1.78 10.22 8.50
N LEU A 117 -2.73 10.96 7.90
CA LEU A 117 -2.40 11.89 6.82
C LEU A 117 -1.43 12.98 7.28
N ASP A 118 -1.63 13.52 8.49
CA ASP A 118 -0.76 14.55 9.04
C ASP A 118 0.61 13.98 9.42
N ASP A 119 0.66 12.75 9.93
CA ASP A 119 1.92 12.04 10.19
C ASP A 119 2.73 11.81 8.91
N LEU A 120 2.09 11.40 7.81
CA LEU A 120 2.72 11.24 6.49
C LEU A 120 3.33 12.56 6.01
N ARG A 121 2.59 13.68 6.13
CA ARG A 121 3.06 15.02 5.76
C ARG A 121 4.26 15.45 6.59
N VAL A 122 4.16 15.34 7.92
CA VAL A 122 5.24 15.70 8.85
C VAL A 122 6.48 14.85 8.61
N ALA A 123 6.33 13.56 8.33
CA ALA A 123 7.45 12.68 8.01
C ALA A 123 8.14 13.11 6.70
N ALA A 124 7.38 13.42 5.65
CA ALA A 124 7.93 13.89 4.39
C ALA A 124 8.71 15.20 4.56
N GLU A 125 8.15 16.18 5.28
CA GLU A 125 8.82 17.45 5.60
C GLU A 125 10.11 17.26 6.41
N ARG A 126 10.12 16.27 7.31
CA ARG A 126 11.30 15.93 8.12
C ARG A 126 12.36 15.15 7.35
N GLY A 127 12.15 14.84 6.08
CA GLY A 127 13.09 14.12 5.22
C GLY A 127 13.15 12.62 5.52
N TYR A 128 12.02 12.02 5.93
CA TYR A 128 11.84 10.57 5.86
C TYR A 128 11.54 10.17 4.41
N HIS A 129 11.81 8.92 4.09
CA HIS A 129 11.73 8.41 2.72
C HIS A 129 10.93 7.11 2.62
N TRP A 130 10.81 6.37 3.72
CA TRP A 130 10.01 5.17 3.80
C TRP A 130 8.84 5.36 4.76
N PHE A 131 7.66 4.97 4.31
CA PHE A 131 6.56 4.57 5.17
C PHE A 131 6.66 3.06 5.39
N VAL A 132 6.66 2.62 6.64
CA VAL A 132 6.88 1.21 7.00
C VAL A 132 5.69 0.67 7.75
N ILE A 133 5.12 -0.42 7.24
CA ILE A 133 4.08 -1.18 7.91
C ILE A 133 4.69 -2.46 8.43
N THR A 134 4.67 -2.67 9.75
CA THR A 134 4.93 -3.98 10.33
C THR A 134 3.62 -4.72 10.44
N LEU A 135 3.51 -5.82 9.71
CA LEU A 135 2.32 -6.67 9.69
C LEU A 135 2.66 -8.02 10.34
N GLY A 136 1.81 -8.47 11.25
CA GLY A 136 1.81 -9.78 11.88
C GLY A 136 0.38 -10.27 12.08
N GLU A 137 0.19 -11.50 12.55
CA GLU A 137 -1.16 -12.10 12.72
C GLU A 137 -2.10 -11.27 13.62
N GLU A 138 -1.56 -10.56 14.62
CA GLU A 138 -2.32 -9.75 15.58
C GLU A 138 -1.74 -8.34 15.72
N VAL A 139 -0.83 -7.94 14.83
CA VAL A 139 -0.07 -6.70 14.95
C VAL A 139 -0.06 -5.97 13.62
N LEU A 140 -0.51 -4.71 13.65
CA LEU A 140 -0.27 -3.75 12.59
C LEU A 140 0.32 -2.50 13.24
N SER A 141 1.53 -2.11 12.83
CA SER A 141 2.16 -0.88 13.30
C SER A 141 2.76 -0.09 12.16
N LEU A 142 2.72 1.23 12.30
CA LEU A 142 3.14 2.20 11.30
C LEU A 142 4.38 2.93 11.80
N ASN A 143 5.39 3.09 10.94
CA ASN A 143 6.63 3.78 11.27
C ASN A 143 7.23 4.47 10.03
N PHE A 144 8.27 5.28 10.25
CA PHE A 144 8.96 6.04 9.21
C PHE A 144 10.48 5.83 9.27
N GLU A 145 11.13 5.65 8.12
CA GLU A 145 12.59 5.53 8.03
C GLU A 145 13.22 6.54 7.06
N ARG A 146 14.45 6.98 7.36
CA ARG A 146 15.22 7.95 6.55
C ARG A 146 16.06 7.33 5.43
N GLY A 147 16.05 6.00 5.29
CA GLY A 147 16.82 5.31 4.23
C GLY A 147 16.31 5.69 2.84
N PHE A 148 17.17 5.74 1.82
CA PHE A 148 16.72 6.07 0.47
C PHE A 148 16.09 4.86 -0.24
N PRO A 149 14.97 5.03 -0.97
CA PRO A 149 14.48 4.01 -1.88
C PRO A 149 15.52 3.65 -2.94
N PRO A 150 15.71 2.35 -3.24
CA PRO A 150 16.55 1.96 -4.35
C PRO A 150 16.01 2.63 -5.61
N LYS A 151 16.90 3.22 -6.42
CA LYS A 151 16.49 3.85 -7.68
C LYS A 151 15.71 2.84 -8.52
N PRO A 152 14.58 3.22 -9.14
CA PRO A 152 13.91 2.34 -10.08
C PRO A 152 14.92 1.92 -11.14
N ASN A 153 15.06 0.60 -11.31
CA ASN A 153 16.01 0.03 -12.25
C ASN A 153 15.52 0.38 -13.66
N ASN A 154 16.03 1.47 -14.24
CA ASN A 154 15.86 1.74 -15.66
C ASN A 154 16.60 0.63 -16.41
N GLN A 155 15.91 -0.46 -16.74
CA GLN A 155 16.34 -1.31 -17.84
C GLN A 155 16.11 -0.54 -19.14
N ALA A 156 17.11 0.26 -19.50
CA ALA A 156 17.38 0.66 -20.86
C ALA A 156 18.88 0.50 -21.08
N SER A 157 19.24 0.05 -22.28
CA SER A 157 20.60 -0.25 -22.77
C SER A 157 21.07 -1.70 -22.52
N LEU A 158 20.47 -2.64 -23.25
CA LEU A 158 21.24 -3.67 -23.94
C LEU A 158 21.27 -3.28 -25.43
N ASP A 159 22.23 -2.42 -25.76
CA ASP A 159 22.80 -2.30 -27.10
C ASP A 159 24.31 -2.24 -26.89
N GLU A 160 24.97 -3.38 -27.05
CA GLU A 160 26.34 -3.55 -27.59
C GLU A 160 26.59 -5.03 -27.93
#